data_AF-A0A8H6U974-F1
#
_entry.id   AF-A0A8H6U974-F1
#
_cell.length_a   1.000
_cell.length_b   1.000
_cell.length_c   1.000
_cell.angle_alpha   90.00
_cell.angle_beta   90.00
_cell.angle_gamma   90.00
#
_symmetry.space_group_name_H-M   'P 1'
#
loop_
_entity.id
_entity.type
_entity.pdbx_description
1 polymer ?
#
loop_
_entity_poly.entity_id
_entity_poly.type
_entity_poly.pdbx_seq_one_letter_code
_entity_poly.pdbx_strand_id
1 'polypeptide(L)'
;MPPRLLSLPAFTASSAFMARVARSFSATPIVANQSSSDPSNPFGLFDAPAPKPASPAAPAAPAAPSNPISNLLNLDEKPKVHSADRIRELINRGGSMRADSAVARKRTMLQSLRDKKISDDFLKQMPRRWKNGDVYAPHDLSPVEMTKFRKPRRPDVDIVDMLGINPKDYYRNFSVISEFMTPAGQIMDARETGLRGPNHRRMAKAIRRAIGMGIHPSIHYHPEILRKRFRLQNTWK
;
A
#
# COMPACT_ATOMS: atom_id res chain seq x y z
N MET A 1 35.11 -63.96 29.47
CA MET A 1 35.09 -62.53 29.08
C MET A 1 36.41 -62.20 28.38
N PRO A 2 36.43 -61.94 27.07
CA PRO A 2 37.62 -61.43 26.39
C PRO A 2 37.67 -59.87 26.42
N PRO A 3 38.88 -59.27 26.47
CA PRO A 3 39.07 -57.82 26.63
C PRO A 3 38.85 -57.00 25.35
N ARG A 4 38.49 -55.72 25.55
CA ARG A 4 38.16 -54.72 24.53
C ARG A 4 39.40 -54.20 23.80
N LEU A 5 39.34 -54.12 22.47
CA LEU A 5 40.33 -53.41 21.64
C LEU A 5 39.91 -51.95 21.41
N LEU A 6 40.89 -51.06 21.57
CA LEU A 6 40.82 -49.62 21.32
C LEU A 6 40.99 -49.35 19.81
N SER A 7 40.01 -48.68 19.19
CA SER A 7 40.11 -48.17 17.82
C SER A 7 40.62 -46.72 17.83
N LEU A 8 41.76 -46.47 17.19
CA LEU A 8 42.31 -45.13 16.91
C LEU A 8 41.54 -44.44 15.75
N PRO A 9 41.49 -43.10 15.70
CA PRO A 9 40.88 -42.36 14.59
C PRO A 9 41.88 -42.08 13.45
N ALA A 10 41.47 -42.32 12.21
CA ALA A 10 42.19 -41.91 11.01
C ALA A 10 41.75 -40.51 10.56
N PHE A 11 42.69 -39.58 10.53
CA PHE A 11 42.57 -38.29 9.85
C PHE A 11 43.11 -38.36 8.41
N THR A 12 42.76 -37.32 7.65
CA THR A 12 43.31 -36.86 6.37
C THR A 12 42.76 -37.47 5.07
N ALA A 13 42.02 -36.66 4.31
CA ALA A 13 42.48 -36.14 3.01
C ALA A 13 41.49 -35.08 2.50
N SER A 14 41.99 -33.87 2.24
CA SER A 14 41.30 -32.83 1.47
C SER A 14 41.56 -33.06 -0.02
N SER A 15 40.52 -33.35 -0.80
CA SER A 15 40.62 -33.41 -2.26
C SER A 15 40.17 -32.09 -2.90
N ALA A 16 41.18 -31.39 -3.41
CA ALA A 16 41.22 -30.63 -4.65
C ALA A 16 39.92 -30.05 -5.23
N PHE A 17 39.82 -28.73 -5.06
CA PHE A 17 39.66 -27.73 -6.13
C PHE A 17 39.77 -28.29 -7.56
N MET A 18 38.74 -28.08 -8.40
CA MET A 18 38.79 -27.70 -9.82
C MET A 18 37.39 -27.85 -10.43
N ALA A 19 36.65 -26.74 -10.55
CA ALA A 19 35.53 -26.61 -11.46
C ALA A 19 35.61 -25.24 -12.14
N ARG A 20 36.46 -25.15 -13.17
CA ARG A 20 36.42 -24.07 -14.16
C ARG A 20 35.19 -24.28 -15.03
N VAL A 21 34.08 -23.64 -14.66
CA VAL A 21 32.94 -23.46 -15.56
C VAL A 21 33.22 -22.23 -16.42
N ALA A 22 33.78 -22.45 -17.61
CA ALA A 22 33.78 -21.45 -18.66
C ALA A 22 32.31 -21.21 -19.08
N ARG A 23 31.83 -19.99 -18.87
CA ARG A 23 30.59 -19.50 -19.50
C ARG A 23 30.97 -18.69 -20.73
N SER A 24 30.57 -19.19 -21.88
CA SER A 24 30.65 -18.51 -23.17
C SER A 24 29.72 -17.29 -23.15
N PHE A 25 30.27 -16.12 -23.43
CA PHE A 25 29.50 -14.90 -23.65
C PHE A 25 28.65 -15.07 -24.92
N SER A 26 27.34 -14.93 -24.79
CA SER A 26 26.40 -14.79 -25.90
C SER A 26 26.38 -13.32 -26.30
N ALA A 27 26.90 -13.01 -27.48
CA ALA A 27 26.81 -11.70 -28.10
C ALA A 27 25.58 -11.68 -29.04
N THR A 28 24.61 -10.84 -28.73
CA THR A 28 23.57 -10.42 -29.69
C THR A 28 23.94 -9.04 -30.21
N PRO A 29 24.00 -8.81 -31.54
CA PRO A 29 24.19 -7.46 -32.08
C PRO A 29 22.87 -6.69 -32.00
N ILE A 30 22.89 -5.56 -31.29
CA ILE A 30 21.84 -4.54 -31.34
C ILE A 30 21.96 -3.78 -32.66
N VAL A 31 20.86 -3.77 -33.40
CA VAL A 31 20.62 -2.99 -34.62
C VAL A 31 20.50 -1.52 -34.25
N ALA A 32 21.37 -0.68 -34.82
CA ALA A 32 21.32 0.77 -34.75
C ALA A 32 20.82 1.35 -36.09
N ASN A 33 19.75 2.14 -36.00
CA ASN A 33 19.16 3.05 -36.99
C ASN A 33 18.60 4.19 -36.10
N GLN A 34 18.73 5.49 -36.27
CA GLN A 34 19.06 6.48 -37.31
C GLN A 34 19.38 7.78 -36.48
N SER A 35 20.32 8.67 -36.78
CA SER A 35 20.37 9.75 -37.80
C SER A 35 20.62 11.11 -37.10
N SER A 36 21.68 11.79 -37.55
CA SER A 36 21.89 13.25 -37.64
C SER A 36 21.48 14.21 -36.51
N SER A 37 22.45 14.93 -35.92
CA SER A 37 22.76 16.34 -36.27
C SER A 37 23.77 16.98 -35.28
N ASP A 38 24.48 17.98 -35.77
CA ASP A 38 25.73 18.58 -35.31
C ASP A 38 25.73 19.30 -33.94
N PRO A 39 26.90 19.44 -33.28
CA PRO A 39 27.09 20.39 -32.18
C PRO A 39 28.09 21.50 -32.57
N SER A 40 27.59 22.64 -33.05
CA SER A 40 28.35 23.91 -32.95
C SER A 40 27.42 25.12 -33.03
N ASN A 41 27.11 25.72 -31.87
CA ASN A 41 27.17 27.16 -31.65
C ASN A 41 26.75 27.51 -30.21
N PRO A 42 27.62 28.13 -29.41
CA PRO A 42 27.23 28.91 -28.25
C PRO A 42 26.85 30.32 -28.72
N PHE A 43 25.95 30.98 -27.98
CA PHE A 43 25.45 32.36 -28.22
C PHE A 43 24.26 32.50 -29.18
N GLY A 44 23.10 32.84 -28.60
CA GLY A 44 21.83 33.02 -29.31
C GLY A 44 20.78 33.63 -28.40
N LEU A 45 20.95 34.93 -28.13
CA LEU A 45 19.99 35.85 -27.53
C LEU A 45 18.73 35.93 -28.42
N PHE A 46 17.60 35.36 -28.00
CA PHE A 46 16.28 35.75 -28.51
C PHE A 46 15.21 35.72 -27.41
N ASP A 47 14.71 36.93 -27.21
CA ASP A 47 13.55 37.43 -26.51
C ASP A 47 12.24 36.76 -26.96
N ALA A 48 11.43 36.25 -26.02
CA ALA A 48 9.96 36.11 -26.15
C ALA A 48 9.29 35.66 -24.84
N PRO A 49 8.03 36.09 -24.57
CA PRO A 49 7.51 36.28 -23.22
C PRO A 49 6.68 35.12 -22.64
N ALA A 50 6.52 35.19 -21.32
CA ALA A 50 5.87 34.24 -20.41
C ALA A 50 4.42 33.81 -20.78
N PRO A 51 4.01 32.58 -20.42
CA PRO A 51 2.62 32.13 -20.54
C PRO A 51 1.74 32.71 -19.40
N LYS A 52 0.70 33.45 -19.78
CA LYS A 52 -0.39 33.88 -18.88
C LYS A 52 -1.26 32.67 -18.48
N PRO A 53 -1.66 32.52 -17.20
CA PRO A 53 -2.66 31.53 -16.82
C PRO A 53 -4.08 32.01 -17.21
N ALA A 54 -4.77 31.20 -18.01
CA ALA A 54 -6.17 31.38 -18.38
C ALA A 54 -7.08 31.07 -17.17
N SER A 55 -7.86 32.06 -16.74
CA SER A 55 -9.00 31.88 -15.83
C SER A 55 -10.25 31.52 -16.63
N PRO A 56 -11.05 30.52 -16.22
CA PRO A 56 -12.31 30.20 -16.88
C PRO A 56 -13.37 31.27 -16.60
N ALA A 57 -14.01 31.70 -17.68
CA ALA A 57 -15.05 32.71 -17.74
C ALA A 57 -16.26 32.37 -16.85
N ALA A 58 -16.61 33.33 -16.00
CA ALA A 58 -17.90 33.39 -15.32
C ALA A 58 -19.00 33.83 -16.30
N PRO A 59 -20.21 33.23 -16.27
CA PRO A 59 -21.32 33.65 -17.12
C PRO A 59 -21.98 34.94 -16.63
N ALA A 60 -22.10 35.90 -17.56
CA ALA A 60 -23.15 36.90 -17.74
C ALA A 60 -23.94 37.42 -16.50
N ALA A 61 -23.73 38.69 -16.18
CA ALA A 61 -24.66 39.50 -15.39
C ALA A 61 -25.65 40.23 -16.32
N PRO A 62 -26.97 40.01 -16.21
CA PRO A 62 -27.98 40.80 -16.90
C PRO A 62 -28.33 42.09 -16.15
N ALA A 63 -28.89 43.02 -16.91
CA ALA A 63 -29.18 44.40 -16.60
C ALA A 63 -30.13 44.66 -15.40
N ALA A 64 -30.14 45.92 -15.00
CA ALA A 64 -30.83 46.56 -13.88
C ALA A 64 -32.32 46.16 -13.66
N PRO A 65 -32.81 46.27 -12.41
CA PRO A 65 -34.17 45.89 -12.04
C PRO A 65 -35.21 46.86 -12.60
N SER A 66 -36.07 46.37 -13.49
CA SER A 66 -37.33 47.02 -13.80
C SER A 66 -38.29 46.92 -12.60
N ASN A 67 -39.01 48.00 -12.37
CA ASN A 67 -39.86 48.22 -11.21
C ASN A 67 -40.94 47.13 -11.06
N PRO A 68 -41.10 46.48 -9.89
CA PRO A 68 -42.10 45.41 -9.68
C PRO A 68 -43.56 45.91 -9.66
N ILE A 69 -43.79 47.22 -9.79
CA ILE A 69 -45.11 47.85 -9.65
C ILE A 69 -45.93 47.79 -10.95
N SER A 70 -45.31 47.62 -12.12
CA SER A 70 -46.02 47.65 -13.41
C SER A 70 -46.75 46.36 -13.78
N ASN A 71 -46.57 45.26 -13.03
CA ASN A 71 -47.23 43.98 -13.30
C ASN A 71 -48.49 43.73 -12.46
N LEU A 72 -48.87 44.65 -11.56
CA LEU A 72 -50.09 44.54 -10.75
C LEU A 72 -51.32 45.19 -11.40
N LEU A 73 -51.18 45.82 -12.57
CA LEU A 73 -52.25 46.54 -13.26
C LEU A 73 -52.85 45.79 -14.47
N ASN A 74 -52.61 44.48 -14.58
CA ASN A 74 -53.24 43.60 -15.59
C ASN A 74 -53.97 42.44 -14.90
N LEU A 75 -55.01 42.77 -14.12
CA LEU A 75 -55.83 41.81 -13.36
C LEU A 75 -57.28 41.72 -13.87
N ASP A 76 -57.56 42.09 -15.12
CA ASP A 76 -58.91 42.02 -15.69
C ASP A 76 -58.98 41.19 -16.99
N GLU A 77 -58.43 39.97 -16.95
CA GLU A 77 -58.80 38.90 -17.87
C GLU A 77 -59.25 37.66 -17.10
N LYS A 78 -60.52 37.31 -17.32
CA LYS A 78 -61.24 36.20 -16.67
C LYS A 78 -60.47 34.88 -16.84
N PRO A 79 -60.10 34.16 -15.76
CA PRO A 79 -59.47 32.85 -15.89
C PRO A 79 -60.51 31.81 -16.33
N LYS A 80 -60.48 31.43 -17.61
CA LYS A 80 -61.10 30.19 -18.08
C LYS A 80 -60.39 29.01 -17.40
N VAL A 81 -61.09 28.34 -16.49
CA VAL A 81 -60.96 26.92 -16.08
C VAL A 81 -59.71 26.20 -16.61
N HIS A 82 -58.55 26.35 -15.95
CA HIS A 82 -57.39 25.43 -16.00
C HIS A 82 -56.44 25.61 -14.77
N SER A 83 -56.89 26.26 -13.69
CA SER A 83 -56.01 26.54 -12.53
C SER A 83 -55.56 25.26 -11.81
N ALA A 84 -56.46 24.27 -11.69
CA ALA A 84 -56.15 22.97 -11.10
C ALA A 84 -55.11 22.19 -11.92
N ASP A 85 -55.15 22.29 -13.25
CA ASP A 85 -54.20 21.60 -14.14
C ASP A 85 -52.81 22.25 -14.11
N ARG A 86 -52.72 23.58 -14.02
CA ARG A 86 -51.43 24.29 -13.84
C ARG A 86 -50.80 24.02 -12.48
N ILE A 87 -51.60 23.92 -11.42
CA ILE A 87 -51.12 23.57 -10.08
C ILE A 87 -50.58 22.13 -10.08
N ARG A 88 -51.29 21.19 -10.74
CA ARG A 88 -50.81 19.81 -10.94
C ARG A 88 -49.53 19.75 -11.76
N GLU A 89 -49.40 20.55 -12.80
CA GLU A 89 -48.19 20.61 -13.62
C GLU A 89 -46.99 21.15 -12.82
N LEU A 90 -47.18 22.19 -12.00
CA LEU A 90 -46.12 22.72 -11.13
C LEU A 90 -45.71 21.73 -10.03
N ILE A 91 -46.65 20.96 -9.48
CA ILE A 91 -46.38 19.91 -8.49
C ILE A 91 -45.63 18.74 -9.13
N ASN A 92 -46.06 18.30 -10.32
CA ASN A 92 -45.39 17.23 -11.07
C ASN A 92 -44.00 17.67 -11.58
N ARG A 93 -43.85 18.91 -12.03
CA ARG A 93 -42.56 19.52 -12.44
C ARG A 93 -41.62 19.72 -11.25
N GLY A 94 -42.15 20.12 -10.09
CA GLY A 94 -41.40 20.19 -8.84
C GLY A 94 -40.96 18.81 -8.33
N GLY A 95 -41.78 17.78 -8.53
CA GLY A 95 -41.44 16.37 -8.28
C GLY A 95 -40.32 15.86 -9.19
N SER A 96 -40.39 16.14 -10.50
CA SER A 96 -39.33 15.77 -11.44
C SER A 96 -38.02 16.50 -11.13
N MET A 97 -38.04 17.80 -10.86
CA MET A 97 -36.83 18.57 -10.52
C MET A 97 -36.18 18.07 -9.23
N ARG A 98 -36.97 17.67 -8.23
CA ARG A 98 -36.47 17.05 -6.98
C ARG A 98 -35.86 15.67 -7.27
N ALA A 99 -36.49 14.86 -8.11
CA ALA A 99 -35.94 13.57 -8.53
C ALA A 99 -34.65 13.73 -9.34
N ASP A 100 -34.58 14.69 -10.27
CA ASP A 100 -33.40 15.00 -11.08
C ASP A 100 -32.26 15.53 -10.22
N SER A 101 -32.55 16.37 -9.23
CA SER A 101 -31.56 16.83 -8.25
C SER A 101 -31.03 15.69 -7.38
N ALA A 102 -31.89 14.73 -7.00
CA ALA A 102 -31.49 13.54 -6.25
C ALA A 102 -30.63 12.61 -7.12
N VAL A 103 -30.95 12.45 -8.41
CA VAL A 103 -30.16 11.71 -9.39
C VAL A 103 -28.80 12.40 -9.61
N ALA A 104 -28.77 13.73 -9.70
CA ALA A 104 -27.53 14.49 -9.80
C ALA A 104 -26.62 14.28 -8.58
N ARG A 105 -27.17 14.35 -7.36
CA ARG A 105 -26.43 14.05 -6.12
C ARG A 105 -25.92 12.61 -6.06
N LYS A 106 -26.72 11.65 -6.53
CA LYS A 106 -26.27 10.25 -6.65
C LYS A 106 -25.12 10.13 -7.66
N ARG A 107 -25.19 10.83 -8.80
CA ARG A 107 -24.11 10.86 -9.80
C ARG A 107 -22.83 11.47 -9.24
N THR A 108 -22.90 12.60 -8.54
CA THR A 108 -21.71 13.23 -7.93
C THR A 108 -21.12 12.35 -6.83
N MET A 109 -21.95 11.72 -6.01
CA MET A 109 -21.51 10.75 -5.00
C MET A 109 -20.80 9.56 -5.67
N LEU A 110 -21.39 8.96 -6.68
CA LEU A 110 -20.79 7.85 -7.42
C LEU A 110 -19.46 8.25 -8.09
N GLN A 111 -19.36 9.46 -8.63
CA GLN A 111 -18.12 9.99 -9.18
C GLN A 111 -17.05 10.13 -8.09
N SER A 112 -17.38 10.73 -6.95
CA SER A 112 -16.43 10.85 -5.84
C SER A 112 -15.93 9.48 -5.33
N LEU A 113 -16.76 8.44 -5.37
CA LEU A 113 -16.36 7.08 -5.01
C LEU A 113 -15.43 6.46 -6.06
N ARG A 114 -15.65 6.74 -7.35
CA ARG A 114 -14.74 6.32 -8.42
C ARG A 114 -13.38 7.00 -8.28
N ASP A 115 -13.37 8.31 -8.03
CA ASP A 115 -12.14 9.09 -7.89
C ASP A 115 -11.32 8.62 -6.67
N LYS A 116 -12.00 8.33 -5.55
CA LYS A 116 -11.37 7.72 -4.37
C LYS A 116 -10.74 6.35 -4.67
N LYS A 117 -11.46 5.50 -5.42
CA LYS A 117 -10.91 4.20 -5.82
C LYS A 117 -9.67 4.36 -6.69
N ILE A 118 -9.71 5.28 -7.66
CA ILE A 118 -8.58 5.60 -8.53
C ILE A 118 -7.39 6.10 -7.70
N SER A 119 -7.62 7.03 -6.75
CA SER A 119 -6.56 7.52 -5.86
C SER A 119 -5.97 6.40 -5.00
N ASP A 120 -6.81 5.53 -4.44
CA ASP A 120 -6.36 4.41 -3.60
C ASP A 120 -5.51 3.42 -4.40
N ASP A 121 -5.86 3.17 -5.66
CA ASP A 121 -5.11 2.27 -6.54
C ASP A 121 -3.74 2.87 -6.90
N PHE A 122 -3.64 4.19 -7.10
CA PHE A 122 -2.34 4.88 -7.26
C PHE A 122 -1.49 4.82 -5.98
N LEU A 123 -2.10 4.98 -4.80
CA LEU A 123 -1.38 4.87 -3.52
C LEU A 123 -0.80 3.47 -3.30
N LYS A 124 -1.52 2.40 -3.67
CA LYS A 124 -1.01 1.02 -3.59
C LYS A 124 0.13 0.76 -4.55
N GLN A 125 0.15 1.42 -5.71
CA GLN A 125 1.23 1.27 -6.68
C GLN A 125 2.56 1.85 -6.20
N MET A 126 2.52 2.81 -5.26
CA MET A 126 3.67 3.47 -4.65
C MET A 126 4.23 2.64 -3.48
N PRO A 127 5.35 1.91 -3.65
CA PRO A 127 5.87 1.01 -2.62
C PRO A 127 6.72 1.74 -1.56
N ARG A 128 7.23 2.94 -1.87
CA ARG A 128 8.07 3.73 -0.97
C ARG A 128 7.20 4.57 -0.05
N ARG A 129 7.43 4.47 1.27
CA ARG A 129 6.84 5.35 2.28
C ARG A 129 7.80 6.50 2.56
N TRP A 130 7.44 7.70 2.12
CA TRP A 130 8.21 8.92 2.35
C TRP A 130 8.09 9.36 3.81
N LYS A 131 9.22 9.79 4.37
CA LYS A 131 9.28 10.41 5.69
C LYS A 131 9.64 11.89 5.54
N ASN A 132 9.23 12.69 6.52
CA ASN A 132 9.61 14.10 6.57
C ASN A 132 11.14 14.19 6.72
N GLY A 133 11.79 15.02 5.90
CA GLY A 133 13.25 15.15 5.87
C GLY A 133 13.96 14.23 4.87
N ASP A 134 13.25 13.29 4.22
CA ASP A 134 13.82 12.52 3.12
C ASP A 134 14.03 13.44 1.90
N VAL A 135 15.27 13.53 1.43
CA VAL A 135 15.59 14.21 0.16
C VAL A 135 15.25 13.27 -1.00
N TYR A 136 14.65 13.81 -2.06
CA TYR A 136 14.32 13.08 -3.27
C TYR A 136 14.97 13.73 -4.50
N ALA A 137 15.37 12.89 -5.45
CA ALA A 137 15.71 13.30 -6.80
C ALA A 137 14.56 12.93 -7.77
N PRO A 138 14.44 13.57 -8.94
CA PRO A 138 13.47 13.17 -9.97
C PRO A 138 13.57 11.68 -10.34
N HIS A 139 14.79 11.11 -10.27
CA HIS A 139 15.05 9.70 -10.52
C HIS A 139 14.38 8.75 -9.51
N ASP A 140 14.14 9.20 -8.27
CA ASP A 140 13.53 8.39 -7.21
C ASP A 140 12.05 8.08 -7.46
N LEU A 141 11.40 8.85 -8.33
CA LEU A 141 10.02 8.64 -8.76
C LEU A 141 9.91 7.69 -9.95
N SER A 142 11.04 7.25 -10.51
CA SER A 142 11.07 6.33 -11.64
C SER A 142 10.56 4.93 -11.24
N PRO A 143 9.95 4.18 -12.19
CA PRO A 143 9.52 2.81 -11.93
C PRO A 143 10.67 1.89 -11.52
N VAL A 144 11.89 2.16 -11.98
CA VAL A 144 13.09 1.37 -11.63
C VAL A 144 13.38 1.48 -10.13
N GLU A 145 13.41 2.69 -9.58
CA GLU A 145 13.62 2.88 -8.14
C GLU A 145 12.48 2.29 -7.30
N MET A 146 11.24 2.47 -7.75
CA MET A 146 10.07 1.87 -7.07
C MET A 146 10.19 0.35 -6.94
N THR A 147 10.70 -0.36 -7.95
CA THR A 147 10.87 -1.83 -7.87
C THR A 147 11.85 -2.27 -6.78
N LYS A 148 12.84 -1.43 -6.41
CA LYS A 148 13.79 -1.76 -5.33
C LYS A 148 13.08 -1.78 -3.98
N PHE A 149 12.14 -0.85 -3.76
CA PHE A 149 11.36 -0.76 -2.52
C PHE A 149 10.26 -1.82 -2.41
N ARG A 150 9.86 -2.48 -3.51
CA ARG A 150 8.93 -3.61 -3.47
C ARG A 150 9.52 -4.87 -2.85
N LYS A 151 10.86 -4.99 -2.81
CA LYS A 151 11.52 -6.18 -2.27
C LYS A 151 11.44 -6.15 -0.75
N PRO A 152 10.85 -7.17 -0.10
CA PRO A 152 10.83 -7.25 1.35
C PRO A 152 12.27 -7.32 1.86
N ARG A 153 12.63 -6.38 2.74
CA ARG A 153 13.93 -6.37 3.40
C ARG A 153 13.81 -7.08 4.74
N ARG A 154 14.79 -7.93 5.03
CA ARG A 154 14.97 -8.48 6.37
C ARG A 154 15.32 -7.34 7.34
N PRO A 155 14.86 -7.39 8.61
CA PRO A 155 15.38 -6.49 9.62
C PRO A 155 16.89 -6.74 9.75
N ASP A 156 17.66 -5.65 9.83
CA ASP A 156 19.12 -5.72 9.96
C ASP A 156 19.54 -6.03 11.39
N VAL A 157 18.71 -5.62 12.35
CA VAL A 157 18.98 -5.75 13.78
C VAL A 157 18.06 -6.78 14.41
N ASP A 158 18.63 -7.66 15.22
CA ASP A 158 17.90 -8.68 15.99
C ASP A 158 17.16 -8.03 17.17
N ILE A 159 15.83 -8.20 17.20
CA ILE A 159 14.94 -7.66 18.23
C ILE A 159 15.33 -8.18 19.63
N VAL A 160 15.77 -9.43 19.75
CA VAL A 160 16.16 -10.03 21.03
C VAL A 160 17.42 -9.38 21.59
N ASP A 161 18.39 -9.09 20.72
CA ASP A 161 19.62 -8.40 21.09
C ASP A 161 19.34 -6.93 21.44
N MET A 162 18.46 -6.25 20.69
CA MET A 162 18.06 -4.87 20.99
C MET A 162 17.38 -4.73 22.36
N LEU A 163 16.57 -5.72 22.74
CA LEU A 163 15.87 -5.74 24.03
C LEU A 163 16.75 -6.28 25.17
N GLY A 164 17.91 -6.88 24.85
CA GLY A 164 18.81 -7.46 25.85
C GLY A 164 18.22 -8.63 26.64
N ILE A 165 17.24 -9.33 26.08
CA ILE A 165 16.51 -10.41 26.76
C ILE A 165 17.05 -11.78 26.36
N ASN A 166 17.02 -12.74 27.30
CA ASN A 166 17.36 -14.13 27.02
C ASN A 166 16.10 -14.95 26.67
N PRO A 167 15.91 -15.41 25.41
CA PRO A 167 14.68 -16.09 25.00
C PRO A 167 14.30 -17.32 25.83
N LYS A 168 15.32 -18.03 26.34
CA LYS A 168 15.17 -19.27 27.10
C LYS A 168 14.35 -19.09 28.38
N ASP A 169 14.40 -17.90 28.97
CA ASP A 169 13.79 -17.61 30.27
C ASP A 169 12.32 -17.21 30.11
N TYR A 170 11.95 -16.66 28.95
CA TYR A 170 10.60 -16.19 28.64
C TYR A 170 9.66 -17.27 28.10
N TYR A 171 9.91 -18.55 28.37
CA TYR A 171 9.07 -19.66 27.88
C TYR A 171 7.63 -19.62 28.41
N ARG A 172 7.40 -18.96 29.56
CA ARG A 172 6.08 -18.82 30.19
C ARG A 172 5.20 -17.76 29.51
N ASN A 173 5.81 -16.84 28.76
CA ASN A 173 5.07 -15.78 28.08
C ASN A 173 4.54 -16.29 26.74
N PHE A 174 3.24 -16.58 26.69
CA PHE A 174 2.57 -17.08 25.49
C PHE A 174 2.68 -16.13 24.29
N SER A 175 2.68 -14.82 24.52
CA SER A 175 2.76 -13.82 23.45
C SER A 175 4.12 -13.86 22.75
N VAL A 176 5.21 -13.95 23.53
CA VAL A 176 6.56 -14.09 22.96
C VAL A 176 6.67 -15.37 22.14
N ILE A 177 6.21 -16.49 22.69
CA ILE A 177 6.25 -17.79 21.98
C ILE A 177 5.44 -17.76 20.69
N SER A 178 4.21 -17.22 20.73
CA SER A 178 3.32 -17.18 19.56
C SER A 178 3.82 -16.32 18.41
N GLU A 179 4.65 -15.31 18.67
CA GLU A 179 5.20 -14.44 17.62
C GLU A 179 6.19 -15.18 16.73
N PHE A 180 6.93 -16.14 17.29
CA PHE A 180 7.94 -16.93 16.56
C PHE A 180 7.41 -18.29 16.10
N MET A 181 6.08 -18.47 16.11
CA MET A 181 5.39 -19.66 15.64
C MET A 181 4.44 -19.34 14.49
N THR A 182 4.29 -20.28 13.57
CA THR A 182 3.26 -20.20 12.53
C THR A 182 1.87 -20.42 13.14
N PRO A 183 0.79 -20.04 12.43
CA PRO A 183 -0.57 -20.34 12.88
C PRO A 183 -0.85 -21.82 13.09
N ALA A 184 -0.09 -22.68 12.41
CA ALA A 184 -0.12 -24.14 12.54
C ALA A 184 0.78 -24.68 13.66
N GLY A 185 1.37 -23.80 14.49
CA GLY A 185 2.17 -24.16 15.65
C GLY A 185 3.61 -24.61 15.33
N GLN A 186 4.08 -24.43 14.09
CA GLN A 186 5.46 -24.73 13.71
C GLN A 186 6.39 -23.59 14.12
N ILE A 187 7.64 -23.89 14.47
CA ILE A 187 8.65 -22.85 14.72
C ILE A 187 9.03 -22.23 13.37
N MET A 188 8.87 -20.91 13.25
CA MET A 188 9.22 -20.17 12.03
C MET A 188 10.73 -20.25 11.76
N ASP A 189 11.15 -20.09 10.50
CA ASP A 189 12.58 -20.08 10.17
C ASP A 189 13.26 -18.78 10.64
N ALA A 190 14.59 -18.81 10.82
CA ALA A 190 15.41 -17.64 11.14
C ALA A 190 15.26 -16.52 10.09
N ARG A 191 14.99 -16.89 8.83
CA ARG A 191 14.75 -15.94 7.74
C ARG A 191 13.45 -15.15 7.93
N GLU A 192 12.40 -15.81 8.41
CA GLU A 192 11.09 -15.18 8.63
C GLU A 192 11.08 -14.35 9.90
N THR A 193 11.74 -14.86 10.95
CA THR A 193 11.80 -14.20 12.26
C THR A 193 12.84 -13.08 12.33
N GLY A 194 13.81 -13.05 11.42
CA GLY A 194 14.87 -12.04 11.41
C GLY A 194 15.83 -12.12 12.60
N LEU A 195 15.78 -13.20 13.37
CA LEU A 195 16.64 -13.42 14.53
C LEU A 195 18.04 -13.91 14.10
N ARG A 196 19.05 -13.57 14.89
CA ARG A 196 20.40 -14.11 14.72
C ARG A 196 20.41 -15.60 15.07
N GLY A 197 21.23 -16.40 14.38
CA GLY A 197 21.29 -17.86 14.56
C GLY A 197 21.37 -18.36 16.02
N PRO A 198 22.25 -17.81 16.88
CA PRO A 198 22.30 -18.20 18.31
C PRO A 198 21.00 -17.89 19.07
N ASN A 199 20.40 -16.72 18.83
CA ASN A 199 19.16 -16.31 19.48
C ASN A 199 17.97 -17.12 18.97
N HIS A 200 17.92 -17.38 17.67
CA HIS A 200 16.95 -18.27 17.06
C HIS A 200 16.98 -19.67 17.71
N ARG A 201 18.17 -20.25 17.94
CA ARG A 201 18.29 -21.54 18.66
C ARG A 201 17.81 -21.46 20.10
N ARG A 202 18.07 -20.35 20.81
CA ARG A 202 17.59 -20.12 22.19
C ARG A 202 16.07 -20.00 22.21
N MET A 203 15.49 -19.26 21.26
CA MET A 203 14.04 -19.12 21.09
C MET A 203 13.38 -20.47 20.79
N ALA A 204 13.93 -21.22 19.83
CA ALA A 204 13.43 -22.55 19.50
C ALA A 204 13.49 -23.52 20.69
N LYS A 205 14.51 -23.42 21.55
CA LYS A 205 14.56 -24.18 22.82
C LYS A 205 13.46 -23.72 23.80
N ALA A 206 13.19 -22.42 23.89
CA ALA A 206 12.12 -21.90 24.74
C ALA A 206 10.73 -22.39 24.29
N ILE A 207 10.47 -22.37 22.97
CA ILE A 207 9.21 -22.87 22.38
C ILE A 207 9.04 -24.36 22.66
N ARG A 208 10.05 -25.19 22.35
CA ARG A 208 10.00 -26.63 22.63
C ARG A 208 9.81 -26.94 24.10
N ARG A 209 10.41 -26.13 24.99
CA ARG A 209 10.21 -26.24 26.44
C ARG A 209 8.76 -25.94 26.82
N ALA A 210 8.18 -24.83 26.33
CA ALA A 210 6.81 -24.44 26.62
C ALA A 210 5.79 -25.51 26.17
N ILE A 211 6.00 -26.10 24.99
CA ILE A 211 5.19 -27.21 24.47
C ILE A 211 5.40 -28.47 25.32
N GLY A 212 6.66 -28.83 25.62
CA GLY A 212 6.98 -30.03 26.42
C GLY A 212 6.45 -29.99 27.85
N MET A 213 6.26 -28.79 28.42
CA MET A 213 5.62 -28.60 29.74
C MET A 213 4.09 -28.51 29.67
N GLY A 214 3.49 -28.56 28.47
CA GLY A 214 2.04 -28.45 28.31
C GLY A 214 1.47 -27.04 28.54
N ILE A 215 2.32 -26.01 28.57
CA ILE A 215 1.90 -24.62 28.76
C ILE A 215 1.43 -24.00 27.44
N HIS A 216 2.01 -24.40 26.31
CA HIS A 216 1.63 -23.91 24.97
C HIS A 216 1.15 -25.06 24.07
N PRO A 217 0.06 -24.86 23.28
CA PRO A 217 -0.39 -25.84 22.29
C PRO A 217 0.64 -26.08 21.18
N SER A 218 0.64 -27.30 20.63
CA SER A 218 1.54 -27.71 19.54
C SER A 218 1.02 -27.35 18.14
N ILE A 219 -0.31 -27.30 17.96
CA ILE A 219 -0.95 -27.23 16.62
C ILE A 219 -1.43 -25.82 16.28
N HIS A 220 -1.71 -24.98 17.27
CA HIS A 220 -2.26 -23.65 17.06
C HIS A 220 -1.68 -22.65 18.06
N TYR A 221 -2.04 -21.37 17.94
CA TYR A 221 -1.69 -20.37 18.95
C TYR A 221 -2.42 -20.61 20.27
N HIS A 222 -1.87 -20.12 21.38
CA HIS A 222 -2.52 -20.18 22.68
C HIS A 222 -3.97 -19.62 22.62
N PRO A 223 -4.96 -20.30 23.25
CA PRO A 223 -6.38 -19.94 23.11
C PRO A 223 -6.70 -18.51 23.55
N GLU A 224 -6.05 -17.98 24.58
CA GLU A 224 -6.25 -16.59 25.01
C GLU A 224 -5.81 -15.58 23.94
N ILE A 225 -4.80 -15.91 23.13
CA ILE A 225 -4.34 -15.07 22.02
C ILE A 225 -5.37 -15.10 20.89
N LEU A 226 -5.90 -16.28 20.58
CA LEU A 226 -6.97 -16.43 19.60
C LEU A 226 -8.22 -15.65 20.03
N ARG A 227 -8.62 -15.75 21.30
CA ARG A 227 -9.76 -15.02 21.85
C ARG A 227 -9.58 -13.50 21.71
N LYS A 228 -8.37 -13.00 21.97
CA LYS A 228 -8.03 -11.58 21.77
C LYS A 228 -8.08 -11.17 20.29
N ARG A 229 -7.53 -11.98 19.39
CA ARG A 229 -7.55 -11.74 17.93
C ARG A 229 -8.97 -11.70 17.38
N PHE A 230 -9.81 -12.67 17.75
CA PHE A 230 -11.23 -12.71 17.34
C PHE A 230 -12.02 -11.52 17.90
N ARG A 231 -11.79 -11.11 19.16
CA ARG A 231 -12.45 -9.93 19.74
C ARG A 231 -12.13 -8.66 18.94
N LEU A 232 -10.85 -8.44 18.61
CA LEU A 232 -10.41 -7.26 17.85
C LEU A 232 -11.00 -7.21 16.43
N GLN A 233 -11.18 -8.37 15.79
CA GLN A 233 -11.82 -8.43 14.47
C GLN A 233 -13.31 -8.12 14.52
N ASN A 234 -14.00 -8.51 15.60
CA ASN A 234 -15.43 -8.27 15.76
C ASN A 234 -15.76 -6.82 16.15
N THR A 235 -14.84 -6.07 16.75
CA THR A 235 -15.04 -4.64 17.09
C THR A 235 -14.96 -3.70 15.90
N TRP A 236 -14.56 -4.20 14.72
CA TRP A 236 -14.35 -3.40 13.51
C TRP A 236 -15.38 -3.66 12.40
N LYS A 237 -16.41 -4.46 12.70
CA LYS A 237 -17.63 -4.56 11.90
C LYS A 237 -18.73 -3.75 12.58
#